data_AF-A0A2N6PF00-F1
#
_entry.id   AF-A0A2N6PF00-F1
#
_cell.length_a   1.000
_cell.length_b   1.000
_cell.length_c   1.000
_cell.angle_alpha   90.00
_cell.angle_beta   90.00
_cell.angle_gamma   90.00
#
_symmetry.space_group_name_H-M   'P 1'
#
loop_
_entity.id
_entity.type
_entity.pdbx_description
1 polymer ?
#
loop_
_entity_poly.entity_id
_entity_poly.type
_entity_poly.pdbx_seq_one_letter_code
_entity_poly.pdbx_strand_id
1 'polypeptide(L)'
;MPAASPEAAGTDQLPFCENVMKISPLVSAATGSALLLAGCSGAAPEPEPESEEAVIDEYFTAFASSDPAEMENVADTAVEDSPAARYLAHQLNVARANNANGLDHRSSDVEVVDDAVSVCQHGECTDYADFTFEDGKLSDFSANGTSVGERLVMGDGEVVTSGDIAGFEVLSAAQSADDEQLLVVVMRFHSYDRSIEPVTSAVYRNPGGEQVDDGLNSVLPRRLLPDSHQLGFVGFPRSEIGGEIVVEFRTEDDQEPIRDSARVPVAQD
;
A
#
# COMPACT_ATOMS: atom_id res chain seq x y z
N MET A 1 45.39 -14.17 -27.70
CA MET A 1 46.33 -14.16 -26.55
C MET A 1 45.46 -14.09 -25.29
N PRO A 2 45.40 -15.15 -24.46
CA PRO A 2 44.64 -15.13 -23.22
C PRO A 2 45.55 -14.75 -22.05
N ALA A 3 45.16 -13.74 -21.29
CA ALA A 3 45.73 -13.36 -20.00
C ALA A 3 44.68 -12.51 -19.29
N ALA A 4 44.42 -12.60 -17.99
CA ALA A 4 44.74 -13.53 -16.93
C ALA A 4 43.74 -13.18 -15.82
N SER A 5 43.16 -14.17 -15.14
CA SER A 5 42.33 -13.94 -13.94
C SER A 5 43.20 -13.52 -12.76
N PRO A 6 42.73 -12.61 -11.88
CA PRO A 6 43.27 -12.46 -10.55
C PRO A 6 42.43 -13.22 -9.52
N GLU A 7 43.10 -14.13 -8.81
CA GLU A 7 42.75 -14.59 -7.45
C GLU A 7 43.15 -13.52 -6.42
N ALA A 8 42.27 -13.26 -5.45
CA ALA A 8 42.57 -12.95 -4.04
C ALA A 8 41.23 -12.77 -3.30
N ALA A 9 40.82 -13.62 -2.36
CA ALA A 9 41.34 -13.86 -1.01
C ALA A 9 40.72 -12.93 0.05
N GLY A 10 40.04 -13.56 1.02
CA GLY A 10 39.84 -13.04 2.38
C GLY A 10 38.46 -12.46 2.67
N THR A 11 37.65 -13.19 3.42
CA THR A 11 36.75 -12.57 4.42
C THR A 11 36.53 -13.53 5.58
N ASP A 12 36.54 -12.91 6.75
CA ASP A 12 36.64 -13.48 8.09
C ASP A 12 35.49 -14.42 8.47
N GLN A 13 35.85 -15.42 9.26
CA GLN A 13 34.94 -16.27 10.01
C GLN A 13 34.21 -15.46 11.08
N LEU A 14 32.90 -15.32 10.93
CA LEU A 14 32.01 -14.94 12.02
C LEU A 14 31.76 -16.13 12.96
N PRO A 15 31.60 -15.91 14.27
CA PRO A 15 31.35 -16.97 15.22
C PRO A 15 29.93 -17.51 15.05
N PHE A 16 29.84 -18.80 14.72
CA PHE A 16 28.63 -19.61 14.79
C PHE A 16 28.15 -19.69 16.25
N CYS A 17 26.97 -19.14 16.54
CA CYS A 17 26.18 -19.56 17.70
C CYS A 17 25.34 -20.78 17.29
N GLU A 18 25.92 -21.97 17.39
CA GLU A 18 25.20 -23.23 17.35
C GLU A 18 24.25 -23.33 18.54
N ASN A 19 22.95 -23.11 18.32
CA ASN A 19 21.91 -23.45 19.29
C ASN A 19 21.35 -24.84 18.95
N VAL A 20 21.95 -25.87 19.54
CA VAL A 20 21.50 -27.26 19.46
C VAL A 20 20.27 -27.42 20.37
N MET A 21 19.06 -27.26 19.81
CA MET A 21 17.82 -27.55 20.51
C MET A 21 17.52 -29.06 20.42
N LYS A 22 17.95 -29.83 21.43
CA LYS A 22 17.52 -31.22 21.64
C LYS A 22 16.12 -31.22 22.25
N ILE A 23 15.14 -31.67 21.48
CA ILE A 23 13.79 -31.96 21.97
C ILE A 23 13.70 -33.45 22.30
N SER A 24 13.27 -33.77 23.54
CA SER A 24 12.38 -34.89 23.96
C SER A 24 12.72 -35.35 25.40
N PRO A 25 11.81 -36.04 26.13
CA PRO A 25 10.41 -35.71 26.43
C PRO A 25 10.06 -35.91 27.94
N LEU A 26 8.81 -35.60 28.31
CA LEU A 26 7.98 -36.30 29.31
C LEU A 26 8.24 -36.11 30.84
N VAL A 27 7.12 -35.79 31.54
CA VAL A 27 6.69 -36.18 32.92
C VAL A 27 6.92 -35.20 34.10
N SER A 28 5.77 -34.94 34.74
CA SER A 28 5.48 -34.70 36.17
C SER A 28 5.65 -33.32 36.83
N ALA A 29 4.57 -33.03 37.55
CA ALA A 29 4.39 -32.02 38.58
C ALA A 29 5.44 -32.10 39.70
N ALA A 30 5.89 -30.92 40.17
CA ALA A 30 6.22 -30.65 41.56
C ALA A 30 6.38 -29.13 41.79
N THR A 31 5.51 -28.59 42.63
CA THR A 31 5.82 -27.78 43.81
C THR A 31 7.09 -26.90 43.80
N GLY A 32 6.85 -25.58 43.78
CA GLY A 32 7.47 -24.62 44.71
C GLY A 32 8.99 -24.40 44.60
N SER A 33 9.38 -23.31 43.96
CA SER A 33 10.60 -22.56 44.30
C SER A 33 10.40 -21.10 43.94
N ALA A 34 10.10 -20.28 44.96
CA ALA A 34 10.08 -18.84 44.84
C ALA A 34 11.52 -18.33 44.80
N LEU A 35 12.03 -18.07 43.60
CA LEU A 35 13.25 -17.31 43.38
C LEU A 35 12.92 -15.81 43.46
N LEU A 36 13.26 -15.19 44.59
CA LEU A 36 13.30 -13.74 44.74
C LEU A 36 14.48 -13.20 43.92
N LEU A 37 14.22 -12.84 42.66
CA LEU A 37 15.12 -12.05 41.83
C LEU A 37 15.10 -10.60 42.33
N ALA A 38 16.00 -10.27 43.25
CA ALA A 38 16.41 -8.90 43.49
C ALA A 38 17.31 -8.47 42.34
N GLY A 39 16.78 -7.73 41.36
CA GLY A 39 17.53 -7.37 40.16
C GLY A 39 17.04 -6.06 39.54
N CYS A 40 17.83 -5.00 39.75
CA CYS A 40 17.91 -3.75 39.00
C CYS A 40 16.60 -3.22 38.38
N SER A 41 15.81 -2.54 39.19
CA SER A 41 14.77 -1.61 38.73
C SER A 41 15.41 -0.31 38.20
N GLY A 42 16.29 -0.43 37.20
CA GLY A 42 16.65 0.69 36.35
C GLY A 42 15.55 0.81 35.32
N ALA A 43 14.60 1.72 35.54
CA ALA A 43 13.65 2.07 34.49
C ALA A 43 14.46 2.38 33.24
N ALA A 44 14.26 1.58 32.18
CA ALA A 44 14.83 1.91 30.89
C ALA A 44 14.40 3.36 30.58
N PRO A 45 15.32 4.24 30.15
CA PRO A 45 14.95 5.59 29.78
C PRO A 45 13.78 5.52 28.80
N GLU A 46 12.70 6.25 29.11
CA GLU A 46 11.61 6.40 28.16
C GLU A 46 12.20 7.02 26.89
N PRO A 47 11.88 6.48 25.70
CA PRO A 47 12.34 7.06 24.46
C PRO A 47 11.89 8.53 24.40
N GLU A 48 12.81 9.43 24.07
CA GLU A 48 12.45 10.82 23.82
C GLU A 48 11.48 10.88 22.63
N PRO A 49 10.46 11.75 22.67
CA PRO A 49 9.54 11.89 21.54
C PRO A 49 10.33 12.29 20.30
N GLU A 50 10.07 11.61 19.19
CA GLU A 50 10.63 11.97 17.90
C GLU A 50 10.17 13.39 17.52
N SER A 51 11.08 14.17 16.93
CA SER A 51 10.73 15.50 16.43
C SER A 51 9.80 15.39 15.23
N GLU A 52 8.84 16.31 15.09
CA GLU A 52 7.91 16.38 13.96
C GLU A 52 8.64 16.34 12.59
N GLU A 53 9.79 17.01 12.47
CA GLU A 53 10.65 16.97 11.26
C GLU A 53 11.13 15.56 10.92
N ALA A 54 11.48 14.76 11.93
CA ALA A 54 11.93 13.38 11.73
C ALA A 54 10.77 12.47 11.28
N VAL A 55 9.57 12.69 11.83
CA VAL A 55 8.36 11.98 11.41
C VAL A 55 8.00 12.30 9.96
N ILE A 56 8.10 13.57 9.54
CA ILE A 56 7.91 13.99 8.14
C ILE A 56 8.93 13.32 7.23
N ASP A 57 10.22 13.42 7.56
CA ASP A 57 11.31 12.85 6.76
C ASP A 57 11.15 11.34 6.57
N GLU A 58 10.89 10.60 7.66
CA GLU A 58 10.69 9.16 7.62
C GLU A 58 9.46 8.77 6.79
N TYR A 59 8.32 9.42 7.03
CA TYR A 59 7.08 9.15 6.29
C TYR A 59 7.26 9.39 4.78
N PHE A 60 7.79 10.56 4.39
CA PHE A 60 7.89 10.93 2.98
C PHE A 60 9.03 10.22 2.25
N THR A 61 10.11 9.85 2.94
CA THR A 61 11.17 9.02 2.35
C THR A 61 10.61 7.65 1.95
N ALA A 62 9.89 6.98 2.85
CA ALA A 62 9.28 5.68 2.56
C ALA A 62 8.14 5.80 1.53
N PHE A 63 7.33 6.85 1.60
CA PHE A 63 6.32 7.14 0.57
C PHE A 63 6.94 7.27 -0.82
N ALA A 64 8.03 8.03 -0.95
CA ALA A 64 8.66 8.29 -2.23
C ALA A 64 9.43 7.10 -2.80
N SER A 65 9.92 6.18 -1.96
CA SER A 65 10.60 4.98 -2.46
C SER A 65 9.65 4.07 -3.26
N SER A 66 8.35 4.15 -3.01
CA SER A 66 7.33 3.27 -3.57
C SER A 66 7.63 1.78 -3.30
N ASP A 67 8.43 1.47 -2.28
CA ASP A 67 8.70 0.11 -1.83
C ASP A 67 7.68 -0.29 -0.76
N PRO A 68 6.86 -1.34 -0.98
CA PRO A 68 5.86 -1.76 -0.01
C PRO A 68 6.42 -2.05 1.39
N ALA A 69 7.61 -2.62 1.49
CA ALA A 69 8.20 -2.96 2.79
C ALA A 69 8.64 -1.70 3.55
N GLU A 70 9.18 -0.69 2.85
CA GLU A 70 9.54 0.59 3.48
C GLU A 70 8.29 1.35 3.93
N MET A 71 7.26 1.42 3.09
CA MET A 71 5.97 2.06 3.43
C MET A 71 5.27 1.36 4.62
N GLU A 72 5.36 0.04 4.71
CA GLU A 72 4.83 -0.71 5.87
C GLU A 72 5.57 -0.39 7.16
N ASN A 73 6.89 -0.19 7.11
CA ASN A 73 7.70 0.09 8.29
C ASN A 73 7.37 1.45 8.91
N VAL A 74 6.90 2.42 8.11
CA VAL A 74 6.55 3.76 8.58
C VAL A 74 5.07 3.91 8.91
N ALA A 75 4.26 2.86 8.86
CA ALA A 75 2.83 2.95 9.12
C ALA A 75 2.51 3.52 10.52
N ASP A 76 3.38 3.26 11.50
CA ASP A 76 3.24 3.75 12.88
C ASP A 76 3.60 5.24 13.04
N THR A 77 4.16 5.90 12.02
CA THR A 77 4.45 7.35 12.03
C THR A 77 3.21 8.20 11.84
N ALA A 78 2.10 7.60 11.39
CA ALA A 78 0.82 8.26 11.23
C ALA A 78 -0.18 7.84 12.32
N VAL A 79 -1.10 8.75 12.67
CA VAL A 79 -2.21 8.45 13.58
C VAL A 79 -3.12 7.41 12.92
N GLU A 80 -3.50 6.36 13.64
CA GLU A 80 -4.38 5.31 13.13
C GLU A 80 -5.69 5.91 12.58
N ASP A 81 -6.15 5.41 11.43
CA ASP A 81 -7.35 5.88 10.71
C ASP A 81 -7.39 7.37 10.32
N SER A 82 -6.30 8.10 10.49
CA SER A 82 -6.19 9.51 10.07
C SER A 82 -6.08 9.65 8.55
N PRO A 83 -6.36 10.84 7.98
CA PRO A 83 -6.09 11.13 6.57
C PRO A 83 -4.69 10.71 6.11
N ALA A 84 -3.65 10.99 6.90
CA ALA A 84 -2.28 10.60 6.60
C ALA A 84 -2.12 9.08 6.53
N ALA A 85 -2.59 8.33 7.53
CA ALA A 85 -2.50 6.87 7.53
C ALA A 85 -3.26 6.23 6.36
N ARG A 86 -4.44 6.77 6.02
CA ARG A 86 -5.23 6.32 4.88
C ARG A 86 -4.53 6.60 3.55
N TYR A 87 -3.90 7.77 3.42
CA TYR A 87 -3.15 8.12 2.21
C TYR A 87 -1.94 7.21 2.01
N LEU A 88 -1.19 6.94 3.08
CA LEU A 88 -0.10 5.94 3.04
C LEU A 88 -0.62 4.56 2.64
N ALA A 89 -1.76 4.13 3.21
CA ALA A 89 -2.36 2.84 2.87
C ALA A 89 -2.82 2.75 1.41
N HIS A 90 -3.40 3.83 0.85
CA HIS A 90 -3.73 3.90 -0.57
C HIS A 90 -2.48 3.69 -1.43
N GLN A 91 -1.42 4.44 -1.15
CA GLN A 91 -0.19 4.43 -1.92
C GLN A 91 0.57 3.11 -1.78
N LEU A 92 0.55 2.51 -0.59
CA LEU A 92 1.07 1.16 -0.35
C LEU A 92 0.33 0.12 -1.20
N ASN A 93 -1.00 0.24 -1.34
CA ASN A 93 -1.76 -0.68 -2.18
C ASN A 93 -1.47 -0.47 -3.68
N VAL A 94 -1.21 0.76 -4.13
CA VAL A 94 -0.71 1.05 -5.48
C VAL A 94 0.67 0.41 -5.70
N ALA A 95 1.60 0.56 -4.76
CA ALA A 95 2.93 -0.05 -4.81
C ALA A 95 2.86 -1.58 -4.85
N ARG A 96 2.04 -2.20 -4.01
CA ARG A 96 1.80 -3.66 -4.02
C ARG A 96 1.15 -4.13 -5.31
N ALA A 97 0.21 -3.36 -5.88
CA ALA A 97 -0.40 -3.68 -7.18
C ALA A 97 0.64 -3.65 -8.31
N ASN A 98 1.53 -2.65 -8.35
CA ASN A 98 2.65 -2.63 -9.29
C ASN A 98 3.54 -3.87 -9.12
N ASN A 99 3.98 -4.16 -7.90
CA ASN A 99 4.85 -5.30 -7.60
C ASN A 99 4.21 -6.65 -7.99
N ALA A 100 2.94 -6.86 -7.64
CA ALA A 100 2.20 -8.07 -7.98
C ALA A 100 2.06 -8.28 -9.51
N ASN A 101 2.11 -7.19 -10.28
CA ASN A 101 2.04 -7.22 -11.74
C ASN A 101 3.42 -7.18 -12.41
N GLY A 102 4.50 -7.35 -11.64
CA GLY A 102 5.87 -7.40 -12.14
C GLY A 102 6.37 -6.06 -12.68
N LEU A 103 5.80 -4.95 -12.21
CA LEU A 103 6.27 -3.61 -12.50
C LEU A 103 7.24 -3.17 -11.41
N ASP A 104 8.36 -2.55 -11.83
CA ASP A 104 9.34 -1.99 -10.90
C ASP A 104 8.74 -0.80 -10.14
N HIS A 105 9.12 -0.65 -8.86
CA HIS A 105 8.84 0.56 -8.11
C HIS A 105 9.58 1.73 -8.76
N ARG A 106 8.88 2.84 -8.96
CA ARG A 106 9.50 4.07 -9.45
C ARG A 106 9.70 4.97 -8.26
N SER A 107 10.92 4.93 -7.71
CA SER A 107 11.30 5.89 -6.68
C SER A 107 11.13 7.30 -7.22
N SER A 108 10.62 8.18 -6.38
CA SER A 108 10.52 9.62 -6.63
C SER A 108 11.67 10.32 -5.91
N ASP A 109 12.10 11.46 -6.45
CA ASP A 109 13.05 12.33 -5.75
C ASP A 109 12.30 13.08 -4.65
N VAL A 110 12.88 13.15 -3.45
CA VAL A 110 12.32 13.91 -2.31
C VAL A 110 13.21 15.09 -2.02
N GLU A 111 12.62 16.28 -1.96
CA GLU A 111 13.27 17.49 -1.52
C GLU A 111 12.48 18.09 -0.35
N VAL A 112 13.14 18.22 0.81
CA VAL A 112 12.56 18.93 1.96
C VAL A 112 13.02 20.39 1.88
N VAL A 113 12.06 21.32 1.81
CA VAL A 113 12.30 22.76 1.72
C VAL A 113 11.47 23.46 2.77
N ASP A 114 12.15 24.00 3.79
CA ASP A 114 11.52 24.64 4.95
C ASP A 114 10.48 23.72 5.61
N ASP A 115 9.21 24.14 5.66
CA ASP A 115 8.09 23.41 6.26
C ASP A 115 7.26 22.62 5.22
N ALA A 116 7.87 22.25 4.08
CA ALA A 116 7.24 21.52 2.99
C ALA A 116 8.12 20.40 2.42
N VAL A 117 7.49 19.39 1.85
CA VAL A 117 8.15 18.28 1.16
C VAL A 117 7.69 18.26 -0.29
N SER A 118 8.62 18.35 -1.23
CA SER A 118 8.32 18.17 -2.65
C SER A 118 8.72 16.75 -3.07
N VAL A 119 7.77 16.00 -3.64
CA VAL A 119 8.04 14.67 -4.19
C VAL A 119 7.88 14.73 -5.70
N CYS A 120 8.97 14.48 -6.42
CA CYS A 120 9.04 14.65 -7.86
C CYS A 120 9.16 13.32 -8.59
N GLN A 121 8.28 13.10 -9.56
CA GLN A 121 8.34 11.97 -10.46
C GLN A 121 8.35 12.48 -11.91
N HIS A 122 9.41 12.14 -12.67
CA HIS A 122 9.52 12.47 -14.10
C HIS A 122 9.47 13.99 -14.42
N GLY A 123 9.83 14.84 -13.45
CA GLY A 123 9.84 16.30 -13.60
C GLY A 123 8.53 16.99 -13.23
N GLU A 124 7.52 16.22 -12.79
CA GLU A 124 6.30 16.72 -12.16
C GLU A 124 6.43 16.50 -10.66
N CYS A 125 6.11 17.53 -9.87
CA CYS A 125 6.27 17.50 -8.42
C CYS A 125 4.93 17.73 -7.74
N THR A 126 4.73 17.03 -6.64
CA THR A 126 3.65 17.33 -5.69
C THR A 126 4.28 17.94 -4.45
N ASP A 127 3.80 19.12 -4.08
CA ASP A 127 4.21 19.80 -2.85
C ASP A 127 3.27 19.39 -1.72
N TYR A 128 3.85 18.82 -0.67
CA TYR A 128 3.18 18.44 0.56
C TYR A 128 3.49 19.45 1.66
N ALA A 129 2.47 19.94 2.34
CA ALA A 129 2.60 20.99 3.35
C ALA A 129 1.49 20.89 4.40
N ASP A 130 1.36 21.91 5.25
CA ASP A 130 0.30 22.04 6.26
C ASP A 130 0.19 20.80 7.17
N PHE A 131 1.34 20.23 7.56
CA PHE A 131 1.41 19.05 8.40
C PHE A 131 0.76 19.28 9.77
N THR A 132 -0.06 18.32 10.20
CA THR A 132 -0.73 18.33 11.50
C THR A 132 -0.38 17.07 12.27
N PHE A 133 -0.13 17.21 13.57
CA PHE A 133 0.31 16.11 14.43
C PHE A 133 -0.63 15.88 15.61
N GLU A 134 -0.84 14.62 15.96
CA GLU A 134 -1.46 14.21 17.21
C GLU A 134 -0.58 13.15 17.89
N ASP A 135 -0.30 13.33 19.17
CA ASP A 135 0.57 12.42 19.95
C ASP A 135 1.93 12.12 19.29
N GLY A 136 2.51 13.11 18.60
CA GLY A 136 3.79 13.01 17.91
C GLY A 136 3.75 12.25 16.58
N LYS A 137 2.55 11.93 16.07
CA LYS A 137 2.35 11.24 14.79
C LYS A 137 1.65 12.14 13.78
N LEU A 138 1.91 11.92 12.50
CA LEU A 138 1.28 12.66 11.41
C LEU A 138 -0.21 12.29 11.30
N SER A 139 -1.09 13.28 11.33
CA SER A 139 -2.54 13.08 11.28
C SER A 139 -3.15 13.52 9.94
N ASP A 140 -2.76 14.68 9.43
CA ASP A 140 -3.19 15.19 8.12
C ASP A 140 -2.11 16.10 7.52
N PHE A 141 -2.22 16.34 6.22
CA PHE A 141 -1.39 17.27 5.45
C PHE A 141 -2.10 17.65 4.15
N SER A 142 -1.62 18.71 3.49
CA SER A 142 -2.09 19.11 2.17
C SER A 142 -1.17 18.57 1.08
N ALA A 143 -1.74 18.22 -0.07
CA ALA A 143 -1.03 17.95 -1.31
C ALA A 143 -1.47 18.98 -2.36
N ASN A 144 -0.52 19.77 -2.87
CA ASN A 144 -0.77 20.94 -3.71
C ASN A 144 -1.85 21.88 -3.13
N GLY A 145 -1.82 22.08 -1.81
CA GLY A 145 -2.69 23.02 -1.09
C GLY A 145 -4.11 22.53 -0.79
N THR A 146 -4.42 21.24 -1.02
CA THR A 146 -5.70 20.61 -0.64
C THR A 146 -5.44 19.48 0.33
N SER A 147 -6.23 19.36 1.41
CA SER A 147 -6.08 18.26 2.38
C SER A 147 -6.16 16.91 1.68
N VAL A 148 -5.30 15.95 2.06
CA VAL A 148 -5.38 14.59 1.52
C VAL A 148 -6.65 13.86 1.95
N GLY A 149 -7.27 14.26 3.07
CA GLY A 149 -8.56 13.74 3.51
C GLY A 149 -9.69 14.04 2.52
N GLU A 150 -9.67 15.22 1.89
CA GLU A 150 -10.68 15.62 0.89
C GLU A 150 -10.51 14.87 -0.44
N ARG A 151 -9.30 14.39 -0.72
CA ARG A 151 -8.95 13.70 -1.97
C ARG A 151 -9.06 12.18 -1.89
N LEU A 152 -9.40 11.62 -0.74
CA LEU A 152 -9.26 10.19 -0.49
C LEU A 152 -10.50 9.59 0.15
N VAL A 153 -10.85 8.39 -0.30
CA VAL A 153 -11.84 7.55 0.37
C VAL A 153 -11.36 6.11 0.48
N MET A 154 -11.66 5.47 1.60
CA MET A 154 -11.42 4.04 1.80
C MET A 154 -12.65 3.23 1.40
N GLY A 155 -12.41 2.03 0.89
CA GLY A 155 -13.46 1.04 0.65
C GLY A 155 -14.12 0.56 1.94
N ASP A 156 -15.30 -0.05 1.82
CA ASP A 156 -16.03 -0.67 2.93
C ASP A 156 -15.68 -2.15 3.13
N GLY A 157 -14.82 -2.71 2.28
CA GLY A 157 -14.43 -4.13 2.30
C GLY A 157 -15.53 -5.06 1.78
N GLU A 158 -16.58 -4.54 1.14
CA GLU A 158 -17.58 -5.37 0.50
C GLU A 158 -17.03 -5.98 -0.80
N VAL A 159 -17.03 -7.32 -0.86
CA VAL A 159 -16.69 -8.04 -2.08
C VAL A 159 -17.94 -8.18 -2.95
N VAL A 160 -17.92 -7.53 -4.11
CA VAL A 160 -18.91 -7.72 -5.16
C VAL A 160 -18.58 -9.02 -5.89
N THR A 161 -19.55 -9.93 -5.97
CA THR A 161 -19.35 -11.28 -6.50
C THR A 161 -20.15 -11.53 -7.76
N SER A 162 -19.50 -12.18 -8.72
CA SER A 162 -20.07 -12.64 -9.98
C SER A 162 -20.39 -14.13 -9.89
N GLY A 163 -21.35 -14.47 -9.02
CA GLY A 163 -21.59 -15.86 -8.62
C GLY A 163 -20.34 -16.51 -8.02
N ASP A 164 -20.12 -17.79 -8.30
CA ASP A 164 -19.00 -18.58 -7.72
C ASP A 164 -17.71 -18.51 -8.57
N ILE A 165 -17.55 -17.48 -9.42
CA ILE A 165 -16.48 -17.43 -10.43
C ILE A 165 -15.46 -16.36 -10.12
N ALA A 166 -15.92 -15.12 -9.95
CA ALA A 166 -15.09 -13.94 -9.80
C ALA A 166 -15.66 -13.01 -8.74
N GLY A 167 -14.82 -12.13 -8.21
CA GLY A 167 -15.27 -11.01 -7.41
C GLY A 167 -14.24 -9.90 -7.39
N PHE A 168 -14.63 -8.75 -6.88
CA PHE A 168 -13.71 -7.67 -6.59
C PHE A 168 -14.19 -6.84 -5.41
N GLU A 169 -13.26 -6.22 -4.70
CA GLU A 169 -13.54 -5.21 -3.69
C GLU A 169 -12.77 -3.94 -4.03
N VAL A 170 -13.41 -2.78 -3.83
CA VAL A 170 -12.74 -1.48 -3.86
C VAL A 170 -12.05 -1.30 -2.51
N LEU A 171 -10.73 -1.07 -2.52
CA LEU A 171 -9.96 -0.87 -1.30
C LEU A 171 -9.83 0.61 -0.94
N SER A 172 -9.64 1.45 -1.96
CA SER A 172 -9.54 2.91 -1.82
C SER A 172 -9.70 3.59 -3.16
N ALA A 173 -10.04 4.88 -3.14
CA ALA A 173 -9.98 5.74 -4.31
C ALA A 173 -9.42 7.11 -3.91
N ALA A 174 -8.45 7.61 -4.67
CA ALA A 174 -7.84 8.91 -4.43
C ALA A 174 -7.82 9.75 -5.70
N GLN A 175 -8.13 11.04 -5.58
CA GLN A 175 -7.83 12.02 -6.61
C GLN A 175 -6.33 12.33 -6.57
N SER A 176 -5.70 12.26 -7.73
CA SER A 176 -4.28 12.56 -7.89
C SER A 176 -4.00 14.03 -7.53
N ALA A 177 -2.86 14.25 -6.90
CA ALA A 177 -2.42 15.59 -6.49
C ALA A 177 -1.86 16.39 -7.67
N ASP A 178 -1.21 15.70 -8.61
CA ASP A 178 -0.59 16.22 -9.82
C ASP A 178 -1.58 16.44 -10.98
N ASP A 179 -2.65 15.64 -11.05
CA ASP A 179 -3.77 15.78 -11.98
C ASP A 179 -5.09 15.63 -11.21
N GLU A 180 -5.69 16.76 -10.82
CA GLU A 180 -6.95 16.79 -10.08
C GLU A 180 -8.13 16.13 -10.83
N GLN A 181 -7.97 15.89 -12.13
CA GLN A 181 -8.98 15.21 -12.94
C GLN A 181 -8.76 13.68 -12.92
N LEU A 182 -7.64 13.18 -12.43
CA LEU A 182 -7.35 11.75 -12.40
C LEU A 182 -7.79 11.12 -11.06
N LEU A 183 -8.76 10.22 -11.14
CA LEU A 183 -9.15 9.35 -10.02
C LEU A 183 -8.43 8.02 -10.11
N VAL A 184 -7.69 7.63 -9.09
CA VAL A 184 -7.05 6.31 -8.98
C VAL A 184 -7.86 5.43 -8.04
N VAL A 185 -8.42 4.34 -8.54
CA VAL A 185 -9.18 3.36 -7.75
C VAL A 185 -8.35 2.10 -7.59
N VAL A 186 -8.07 1.70 -6.35
CA VAL A 186 -7.35 0.46 -6.04
C VAL A 186 -8.34 -0.63 -5.66
N MET A 187 -8.16 -1.81 -6.24
CA MET A 187 -9.06 -2.95 -6.08
C MET A 187 -8.29 -4.23 -5.77
N ARG A 188 -8.95 -5.14 -5.06
CA ARG A 188 -8.53 -6.54 -4.98
C ARG A 188 -9.46 -7.38 -5.85
N PHE A 189 -8.88 -8.12 -6.77
CA PHE A 189 -9.59 -9.06 -7.63
C PHE A 189 -9.55 -10.44 -6.98
N HIS A 190 -10.66 -11.17 -7.06
CA HIS A 190 -10.83 -12.51 -6.50
C HIS A 190 -11.21 -13.49 -7.59
N SER A 191 -10.60 -14.66 -7.53
CA SER A 191 -10.85 -15.79 -8.39
C SER A 191 -11.19 -16.98 -7.50
N TYR A 192 -12.35 -17.61 -7.75
CA TYR A 192 -12.84 -18.72 -6.95
C TYR A 192 -12.56 -20.04 -7.68
N ASP A 193 -13.58 -20.76 -8.14
CA ASP A 193 -13.44 -22.13 -8.68
C ASP A 193 -12.71 -22.23 -10.03
N ARG A 194 -12.50 -21.11 -10.73
CA ARG A 194 -11.94 -21.07 -12.09
C ARG A 194 -10.88 -19.98 -12.20
N SER A 195 -9.97 -20.11 -13.17
CA SER A 195 -9.09 -18.99 -13.54
C SER A 195 -9.93 -17.88 -14.15
N ILE A 196 -9.59 -16.64 -13.82
CA ILE A 196 -10.17 -15.46 -14.45
C ILE A 196 -9.09 -14.60 -15.09
N GLU A 197 -9.45 -13.94 -16.18
CA GLU A 197 -8.72 -12.83 -16.76
C GLU A 197 -9.60 -11.60 -16.54
N PRO A 198 -9.29 -10.75 -15.56
CA PRO A 198 -9.90 -9.42 -15.47
C PRO A 198 -9.67 -8.75 -16.83
N VAL A 199 -10.76 -8.43 -17.54
CA VAL A 199 -10.65 -7.85 -18.86
C VAL A 199 -10.03 -6.48 -18.74
N THR A 200 -9.30 -6.06 -19.77
CA THR A 200 -8.56 -4.80 -19.90
C THR A 200 -9.44 -3.55 -19.91
N SER A 201 -10.63 -3.58 -19.33
CA SER A 201 -11.51 -2.43 -19.25
C SER A 201 -12.26 -2.43 -17.94
N ALA A 202 -12.00 -1.40 -17.13
CA ALA A 202 -12.94 -0.95 -16.13
C ALA A 202 -13.58 0.34 -16.65
N VAL A 203 -14.86 0.52 -16.35
CA VAL A 203 -15.60 1.73 -16.72
C VAL A 203 -16.00 2.43 -15.45
N TYR A 204 -15.83 3.74 -15.39
CA TYR A 204 -16.31 4.56 -14.30
C TYR A 204 -17.51 5.38 -14.71
N ARG A 205 -18.49 5.50 -13.83
CA ARG A 205 -19.60 6.43 -13.97
C ARG A 205 -19.49 7.46 -12.86
N ASN A 206 -19.24 8.71 -13.24
CA ASN A 206 -19.23 9.83 -12.30
C ASN A 206 -20.55 9.92 -11.54
N PRO A 207 -20.61 10.61 -10.38
CA PRO A 207 -21.85 10.80 -9.62
C PRO A 207 -23.02 11.36 -10.45
N GLY A 208 -22.73 12.17 -11.48
CA GLY A 208 -23.72 12.68 -12.44
C GLY A 208 -24.19 11.68 -13.51
N GLY A 209 -23.65 10.47 -13.52
CA GLY A 209 -23.96 9.39 -14.47
C GLY A 209 -23.17 9.42 -15.78
N GLU A 210 -22.26 10.37 -15.97
CA GLU A 210 -21.36 10.41 -17.12
C GLU A 210 -20.37 9.24 -17.06
N GLN A 211 -20.26 8.51 -18.17
CA GLN A 211 -19.31 7.42 -18.31
C GLN A 211 -17.93 7.93 -18.74
N VAL A 212 -16.90 7.45 -18.04
CA VAL A 212 -15.50 7.65 -18.34
C VAL A 212 -14.86 6.28 -18.50
N ASP A 213 -14.15 6.07 -19.61
CA ASP A 213 -13.37 4.87 -19.84
C ASP A 213 -12.01 4.96 -19.10
N ASP A 214 -11.43 3.82 -18.77
CA ASP A 214 -10.13 3.76 -18.10
C ASP A 214 -9.00 4.43 -18.91
N GLY A 215 -8.10 5.09 -18.20
CA GLY A 215 -6.93 5.76 -18.74
C GLY A 215 -5.73 4.83 -18.91
N LEU A 216 -4.69 5.35 -19.57
CA LEU A 216 -3.44 4.63 -19.89
C LEU A 216 -2.61 4.21 -18.66
N ASN A 217 -2.99 4.65 -17.45
CA ASN A 217 -2.24 4.45 -16.22
C ASN A 217 -2.84 3.34 -15.34
N SER A 218 -3.46 2.32 -15.93
CA SER A 218 -4.12 1.23 -15.20
C SER A 218 -3.23 -0.01 -15.12
N VAL A 219 -3.20 -0.64 -13.94
CA VAL A 219 -2.45 -1.86 -13.67
C VAL A 219 -3.42 -2.91 -13.14
N LEU A 220 -3.77 -3.86 -14.02
CA LEU A 220 -4.71 -4.93 -13.71
C LEU A 220 -4.00 -6.29 -13.79
N PRO A 221 -4.35 -7.25 -12.91
CA PRO A 221 -3.90 -8.63 -13.04
C PRO A 221 -4.25 -9.19 -14.41
N ARG A 222 -3.28 -9.79 -15.10
CA ARG A 222 -3.53 -10.42 -16.42
C ARG A 222 -4.32 -11.71 -16.30
N ARG A 223 -4.11 -12.44 -15.21
CA ARG A 223 -4.74 -13.73 -14.91
C ARG A 223 -4.67 -13.98 -13.41
N LEU A 224 -5.77 -14.44 -12.85
CA LEU A 224 -5.82 -15.03 -11.52
C LEU A 224 -6.06 -16.53 -11.65
N LEU A 225 -5.39 -17.32 -10.82
CA LEU A 225 -5.61 -18.76 -10.70
C LEU A 225 -6.84 -19.03 -9.82
N PRO A 226 -7.41 -20.25 -9.85
CA PRO A 226 -8.46 -20.61 -8.90
C PRO A 226 -8.00 -20.39 -7.46
N ASP A 227 -8.92 -20.01 -6.58
CA ASP A 227 -8.71 -19.75 -5.16
C ASP A 227 -7.59 -18.72 -4.89
N SER A 228 -7.50 -17.68 -5.73
CA SER A 228 -6.46 -16.65 -5.61
C SER A 228 -7.03 -15.24 -5.65
N HIS A 229 -6.24 -14.29 -5.18
CA HIS A 229 -6.55 -12.87 -5.27
C HIS A 229 -5.30 -12.07 -5.62
N GLN A 230 -5.49 -10.93 -6.26
CA GLN A 230 -4.40 -10.03 -6.62
C GLN A 230 -4.87 -8.59 -6.62
N LEU A 231 -3.97 -7.66 -6.28
CA LEU A 231 -4.24 -6.23 -6.35
C LEU A 231 -4.07 -5.69 -7.76
N GLY A 232 -4.88 -4.69 -8.08
CA GLY A 232 -4.74 -3.84 -9.25
C GLY A 232 -5.25 -2.44 -8.95
N PHE A 233 -4.98 -1.49 -9.82
CA PHE A 233 -5.58 -0.16 -9.77
C PHE A 233 -5.93 0.32 -11.18
N VAL A 234 -6.89 1.23 -11.25
CA VAL A 234 -7.35 1.84 -12.50
C VAL A 234 -7.36 3.35 -12.33
N GLY A 235 -6.81 4.06 -13.32
CA GLY A 235 -6.89 5.51 -13.40
C GLY A 235 -8.06 5.94 -14.29
N PHE A 236 -8.92 6.83 -13.81
CA PHE A 236 -10.05 7.39 -14.56
C PHE A 236 -9.86 8.91 -14.71
N PRO A 237 -9.55 9.41 -15.92
CA PRO A 237 -9.39 10.84 -16.14
C PRO A 237 -10.74 11.57 -16.13
N ARG A 238 -10.76 12.84 -15.73
CA ARG A 238 -11.99 13.66 -15.59
C ARG A 238 -13.04 12.98 -14.70
N SER A 239 -12.59 12.38 -13.59
CA SER A 239 -13.47 11.64 -12.69
C SER A 239 -13.39 12.12 -11.25
N GLU A 240 -14.52 12.04 -10.55
CA GLU A 240 -14.68 12.44 -9.15
C GLU A 240 -15.01 11.23 -8.28
N ILE A 241 -14.67 11.28 -6.99
CA ILE A 241 -15.04 10.26 -6.01
C ILE A 241 -16.58 10.14 -5.87
N GLY A 242 -17.08 8.96 -5.51
CA GLY A 242 -18.51 8.74 -5.24
C GLY A 242 -19.34 8.16 -6.41
N GLY A 243 -18.68 7.77 -7.49
CA GLY A 243 -19.28 7.18 -8.67
C GLY A 243 -19.48 5.67 -8.59
N GLU A 244 -19.60 5.02 -9.74
CA GLU A 244 -19.75 3.56 -9.88
C GLU A 244 -18.66 3.02 -10.80
N ILE A 245 -17.94 2.01 -10.33
CA ILE A 245 -16.99 1.26 -11.15
C ILE A 245 -17.65 -0.02 -11.65
N VAL A 246 -17.50 -0.31 -12.95
CA VAL A 246 -17.93 -1.54 -13.59
C VAL A 246 -16.69 -2.29 -14.02
N VAL A 247 -16.57 -3.54 -13.56
CA VAL A 247 -15.45 -4.43 -13.89
C VAL A 247 -15.97 -5.55 -14.77
N GLU A 248 -15.23 -5.85 -15.83
CA GLU A 248 -15.49 -6.97 -16.72
C GLU A 248 -14.49 -8.11 -16.44
N PHE A 249 -14.99 -9.34 -16.31
CA PHE A 249 -14.21 -10.57 -16.12
C PHE A 249 -14.41 -11.51 -17.30
N ARG A 250 -13.38 -12.29 -17.63
CA ARG A 250 -13.49 -13.44 -18.53
C ARG A 250 -12.93 -14.69 -17.88
N THR A 251 -13.47 -15.83 -18.27
CA THR A 251 -12.84 -17.13 -18.03
C THR A 251 -12.37 -17.71 -19.36
N GLU A 252 -11.46 -18.68 -19.32
CA GLU A 252 -10.91 -19.30 -20.55
C GLU A 252 -11.98 -19.98 -21.41
N ASP A 253 -13.11 -20.40 -20.80
CA ASP A 253 -14.15 -21.20 -21.44
C ASP A 253 -15.40 -20.40 -21.84
N ASP A 254 -15.57 -19.18 -21.31
CA ASP A 254 -16.80 -18.40 -21.50
C ASP A 254 -16.72 -17.55 -22.79
N GLN A 255 -17.75 -17.63 -23.64
CA GLN A 255 -17.82 -16.82 -24.87
C GLN A 255 -18.23 -15.37 -24.60
N GLU A 256 -18.94 -15.12 -23.51
CA GLU A 256 -19.39 -13.79 -23.11
C GLU A 256 -18.72 -13.37 -21.81
N PRO A 257 -18.31 -12.09 -21.70
CA PRO A 257 -17.74 -11.60 -20.46
C PRO A 257 -18.79 -11.46 -19.36
N ILE A 258 -18.33 -11.62 -18.13
CA ILE A 258 -19.11 -11.40 -16.90
C ILE A 258 -18.88 -9.97 -16.44
N ARG A 259 -19.93 -9.27 -16.02
CA ARG A 259 -19.84 -7.85 -15.63
C ARG A 259 -20.54 -7.61 -14.32
N ASP A 260 -19.84 -6.96 -13.41
CA ASP A 260 -20.39 -6.51 -12.13
C ASP A 260 -19.91 -5.11 -11.81
N SER A 261 -20.60 -4.47 -10.87
CA SER A 261 -20.39 -3.08 -10.52
C SER A 261 -20.37 -2.87 -9.02
N ALA A 262 -19.48 -1.99 -8.57
CA ALA A 262 -19.39 -1.53 -7.19
C ALA A 262 -19.52 -0.02 -7.16
N ARG A 263 -20.11 0.52 -6.09
CA ARG A 263 -20.05 1.96 -5.83
C ARG A 263 -18.69 2.29 -5.25
N VAL A 264 -18.06 3.33 -5.76
CA VAL A 264 -16.93 3.96 -5.09
C VAL A 264 -17.52 4.81 -3.96
N PRO A 265 -17.07 4.62 -2.71
CA PRO A 265 -17.62 5.40 -1.59
C PRO A 265 -17.43 6.91 -1.78
N VAL A 266 -18.19 7.71 -1.06
CA VAL A 266 -18.02 9.17 -1.04
C VAL A 266 -17.01 9.56 0.03
N ALA A 267 -16.21 10.61 -0.22
CA ALA A 267 -15.38 11.18 0.83
C ALA A 267 -16.25 11.56 2.04
N GLN A 268 -15.78 11.24 3.24
CA GLN A 268 -16.49 11.60 4.47
C GLN A 268 -16.05 13.02 4.86
N ASP A 269 -17.04 13.91 5.06
CA ASP A 269 -16.84 15.27 5.56
C ASP A 269 -16.24 15.30 6.98
#